data_AF-Q6DU58-F1
#
_entry.id   AF-Q6DU58-F1
#
_cell.length_a   1.000
_cell.length_b   1.000
_cell.length_c   1.000
_cell.angle_alpha   90.00
_cell.angle_beta   90.00
_cell.angle_gamma   90.00
#
_symmetry.space_group_name_H-M   'P 1'
#
loop_
_entity.id
_entity.type
_entity.pdbx_description
1 polymer ?
#
loop_
_entity_poly.entity_id
_entity_poly.type
_entity_poly.pdbx_seq_one_letter_code
_entity_poly.pdbx_strand_id
1 'polypeptide(L)'
;AVTALFKVIFQKLADEAFKRYARSQNIHSELKQLGSTLSQIQALLNDASHKEITDESVRVWLNSLQHLAYDIDDVLDDVATEAMHRELTPESEASTSMVRKLIPTCCTKFSLSHRLTPKLDSINTQLQQLEKQKSDLGLIVKDEKPKGTSRRNETSLLESDVVGREGEKKR
;
A
#
# COMPACT_ATOMS: atom_id res chain seq x y z
N ALA A 1 -2.70 0.84 9.95
CA ALA A 1 -2.71 1.96 8.99
C ALA A 1 -2.05 1.58 7.66
N VAL A 2 -0.78 1.13 7.67
CA VAL A 2 -0.01 0.79 6.46
C VAL A 2 -0.69 -0.20 5.52
N THR A 3 -1.33 -1.25 6.03
CA THR A 3 -2.06 -2.23 5.21
C THR A 3 -3.20 -1.63 4.38
N ALA A 4 -3.92 -0.65 4.94
CA ALA A 4 -5.00 0.02 4.23
C ALA A 4 -4.46 0.91 3.10
N LEU A 5 -3.34 1.60 3.35
CA LEU A 5 -2.66 2.42 2.34
C LEU A 5 -2.12 1.58 1.19
N PHE A 6 -1.51 0.42 1.49
CA PHE A 6 -1.07 -0.53 0.47
C PHE A 6 -2.23 -0.96 -0.44
N LYS A 7 -3.41 -1.23 0.12
CA LYS A 7 -4.60 -1.58 -0.66
C LYS A 7 -4.95 -0.49 -1.69
N VAL A 8 -4.93 0.78 -1.28
CA VAL A 8 -5.21 1.92 -2.17
C VAL A 8 -4.15 2.02 -3.27
N ILE A 9 -2.87 1.90 -2.91
CA ILE A 9 -1.75 1.91 -3.85
C ILE A 9 -1.90 0.79 -4.90
N PHE A 10 -2.21 -0.44 -4.49
CA PHE A 10 -2.42 -1.54 -5.42
C PHE A 10 -3.65 -1.34 -6.33
N GLN A 11 -4.71 -0.71 -5.83
CA GLN A 11 -5.87 -0.35 -6.66
C GLN A 11 -5.47 0.64 -7.75
N LYS A 12 -4.71 1.69 -7.41
CA LYS A 12 -4.18 2.67 -8.38
C LYS A 12 -3.27 1.99 -9.42
N LEU A 13 -2.35 1.14 -8.98
CA LEU A 13 -1.44 0.40 -9.87
C LEU A 13 -2.17 -0.61 -10.78
N ALA A 14 -3.31 -1.12 -10.35
CA ALA A 14 -4.13 -2.07 -11.11
C ALA A 14 -5.00 -1.38 -12.16
N ASP A 15 -5.27 -0.08 -12.03
CA ASP A 15 -6.14 0.68 -12.93
C ASP A 15 -5.63 0.69 -14.38
N GLU A 16 -6.52 0.44 -15.34
CA GLU A 16 -6.16 0.30 -16.75
C GLU A 16 -5.84 1.63 -17.41
N ALA A 17 -6.55 2.70 -17.07
CA ALA A 17 -6.28 4.04 -17.61
C ALA A 17 -4.93 4.53 -17.11
N PHE A 18 -4.65 4.34 -15.83
CA PHE A 18 -3.36 4.59 -15.19
C PHE A 18 -2.22 3.84 -15.89
N LYS A 19 -2.35 2.53 -16.12
CA LYS A 19 -1.33 1.72 -16.81
C LYS A 19 -1.09 2.17 -18.24
N ARG A 20 -2.15 2.51 -18.98
CA ARG A 20 -2.04 3.05 -20.35
C ARG A 20 -1.27 4.36 -20.36
N TYR A 21 -1.59 5.26 -19.44
CA TYR A 21 -0.90 6.54 -19.30
C TYR A 21 0.58 6.35 -18.94
N ALA A 22 0.88 5.54 -17.93
CA ALA A 22 2.24 5.22 -17.50
C ALA A 22 3.13 4.69 -18.64
N ARG A 23 2.58 3.84 -19.51
CA ARG A 23 3.28 3.36 -20.72
C ARG A 23 3.55 4.49 -21.71
N SER A 24 2.59 5.38 -21.92
CA SER A 24 2.76 6.53 -22.83
C SER A 24 3.83 7.53 -22.36
N GLN A 25 4.13 7.54 -21.06
CA GLN A 25 5.16 8.38 -20.44
C GLN A 25 6.49 7.65 -20.18
N ASN A 26 6.61 6.38 -20.60
CA ASN A 26 7.79 5.53 -20.37
C ASN A 26 8.18 5.32 -18.89
N ILE A 27 7.23 5.43 -17.95
CA ILE A 27 7.46 5.20 -16.50
C ILE A 27 6.91 3.84 -16.01
N HIS A 28 6.44 3.00 -16.94
CA HIS A 28 5.78 1.73 -16.61
C HIS A 28 6.73 0.73 -15.94
N SER A 29 8.01 0.74 -16.29
CA SER A 29 9.04 -0.12 -15.69
C SER A 29 9.23 0.17 -14.20
N GLU A 30 9.36 1.44 -13.85
CA GLU A 30 9.59 1.95 -12.51
C GLU A 30 8.39 1.63 -11.62
N LEU A 31 7.17 1.81 -12.14
CA LEU A 31 5.93 1.46 -11.45
C LEU A 31 5.76 -0.06 -11.27
N LYS A 32 6.22 -0.87 -12.24
CA LYS A 32 6.21 -2.32 -12.12
C LYS A 32 7.19 -2.81 -11.05
N GLN A 33 8.37 -2.20 -10.98
CA GLN A 33 9.36 -2.47 -9.93
C GLN A 33 8.79 -2.11 -8.55
N LEU A 34 8.19 -0.93 -8.43
CA LEU A 34 7.52 -0.46 -7.23
C LEU A 34 6.49 -1.48 -6.72
N GLY A 35 5.56 -1.90 -7.59
CA GLY A 35 4.53 -2.88 -7.25
C GLY A 35 5.10 -4.24 -6.83
N SER A 36 6.19 -4.70 -7.45
CA SER A 36 6.87 -5.94 -7.09
C SER A 36 7.47 -5.87 -5.68
N THR A 37 8.22 -4.82 -5.36
CA THR A 37 8.84 -4.64 -4.05
C THR A 37 7.79 -4.40 -2.96
N LEU A 38 6.73 -3.64 -3.24
CA LEU A 38 5.59 -3.48 -2.33
C LEU A 38 4.94 -4.83 -1.99
N SER A 39 4.79 -5.72 -2.97
CA SER A 39 4.20 -7.05 -2.75
C SER A 39 5.06 -7.90 -1.81
N GLN A 40 6.39 -7.82 -1.95
CA GLN A 40 7.33 -8.52 -1.06
C GLN A 40 7.25 -7.98 0.38
N ILE A 41 7.20 -6.66 0.54
CA ILE A 41 7.06 -6.02 1.85
C ILE A 41 5.70 -6.33 2.47
N GLN A 42 4.62 -6.36 1.68
CA GLN A 42 3.28 -6.70 2.17
C GLN A 42 3.25 -8.07 2.85
N ALA A 43 3.99 -9.05 2.33
CA ALA A 43 4.10 -10.38 2.92
C ALA A 43 4.77 -10.40 4.30
N LEU A 44 5.57 -9.36 4.62
CA LEU A 44 6.27 -9.21 5.90
C LEU A 44 5.43 -8.44 6.93
N LEU A 45 4.43 -7.66 6.51
CA LEU A 45 3.66 -6.77 7.39
C LEU A 45 2.97 -7.50 8.54
N ASN A 46 2.51 -8.74 8.32
CA ASN A 46 1.88 -9.52 9.37
C ASN A 46 2.87 -9.86 10.48
N ASP A 47 4.08 -10.32 10.14
CA ASP A 47 5.10 -10.62 11.15
C ASP A 47 5.62 -9.34 11.83
N ALA A 48 5.89 -8.30 11.04
CA ALA A 48 6.35 -7.01 11.54
C ALA A 48 5.36 -6.40 12.54
N SER A 49 4.05 -6.41 12.26
CA SER A 49 3.04 -5.86 13.17
C SER A 49 2.98 -6.59 14.52
N HIS A 50 3.27 -7.89 14.56
CA HIS A 50 3.35 -8.63 15.84
C HIS A 50 4.62 -8.26 16.63
N LYS A 51 5.74 -8.05 15.92
CA LYS A 51 7.03 -7.71 16.53
C LYS A 51 7.16 -6.24 16.92
N GLU A 52 6.36 -5.35 16.34
CA GLU A 52 6.33 -3.91 16.63
C GLU A 52 6.21 -3.58 18.12
N ILE A 53 5.51 -4.42 18.89
CA ILE A 53 5.28 -4.22 20.32
C ILE A 53 6.56 -4.47 21.13
N THR A 54 7.40 -5.40 20.68
CA THR A 54 8.56 -5.91 21.42
C THR A 54 9.91 -5.45 20.87
N ASP A 55 9.94 -5.08 19.59
CA ASP A 55 11.16 -4.71 18.87
C ASP A 55 11.06 -3.29 18.32
N GLU A 56 11.81 -2.39 18.95
CA GLU A 56 11.89 -0.98 18.58
C GLU A 56 12.38 -0.79 17.13
N SER A 57 13.29 -1.64 16.65
CA SER A 57 13.84 -1.54 15.30
C SER A 57 12.76 -1.86 14.25
N VAL A 58 11.90 -2.83 14.55
CA VAL A 58 10.73 -3.15 13.71
C VAL A 58 9.73 -2.00 13.71
N ARG A 59 9.51 -1.34 14.86
CA ARG A 59 8.66 -0.15 14.94
C ARG A 59 9.17 1.01 14.09
N VAL A 60 10.47 1.30 14.15
CA VAL A 60 11.11 2.32 13.30
C VAL A 60 11.00 1.95 11.82
N TRP A 61 11.19 0.68 11.47
CA TRP A 61 11.03 0.19 10.11
C TRP A 61 9.60 0.35 9.58
N LEU A 62 8.58 -0.01 10.37
CA LEU A 62 7.17 0.17 10.01
C LEU A 62 6.79 1.64 9.86
N ASN A 63 7.32 2.51 10.72
CA ASN A 63 7.10 3.95 10.60
C ASN A 63 7.75 4.54 9.34
N SER A 64 8.97 4.10 9.02
CA SER A 64 9.66 4.49 7.78
C SER A 64 8.88 4.03 6.55
N LEU A 65 8.35 2.80 6.59
CA LEU A 65 7.48 2.28 5.54
C LEU A 65 6.17 3.05 5.41
N GLN A 66 5.58 3.50 6.52
CA GLN A 66 4.37 4.32 6.50
C GLN A 66 4.61 5.66 5.81
N HIS A 67 5.69 6.37 6.16
CA HIS A 67 6.05 7.62 5.50
C HIS A 67 6.26 7.43 4.00
N LEU A 68 7.05 6.41 3.62
CA LEU A 68 7.30 6.12 2.21
C LEU A 68 6.01 5.74 1.46
N ALA A 69 5.06 5.07 2.12
CA ALA A 69 3.78 4.76 1.50
C ALA A 69 2.94 6.01 1.21
N TYR A 70 3.04 7.08 2.01
CA TYR A 70 2.43 8.37 1.68
C TYR A 70 3.11 9.01 0.46
N ASP A 71 4.46 9.01 0.42
CA ASP A 71 5.20 9.53 -0.75
C ASP A 71 4.84 8.78 -2.04
N ILE A 72 4.62 7.47 -1.94
CA ILE A 72 4.14 6.63 -3.04
C ILE A 72 2.73 7.07 -3.45
N ASP A 73 1.80 7.18 -2.51
CA ASP A 73 0.41 7.52 -2.79
C ASP A 73 0.30 8.88 -3.49
N ASP A 74 1.07 9.87 -3.02
CA ASP A 74 1.17 11.22 -3.60
C ASP A 74 1.71 11.18 -5.03
N VAL A 75 2.77 10.42 -5.31
CA VAL A 75 3.32 10.27 -6.68
C VAL A 75 2.33 9.55 -7.60
N LEU A 76 1.59 8.56 -7.10
CA LEU A 76 0.57 7.89 -7.90
C LEU A 76 -0.62 8.81 -8.19
N ASP A 77 -0.99 9.70 -7.26
CA ASP A 77 -2.01 10.73 -7.51
C ASP A 77 -1.54 11.79 -8.51
N ASP A 78 -0.28 12.20 -8.48
CA ASP A 78 0.33 13.07 -9.51
C ASP A 78 0.17 12.42 -10.90
N VAL A 79 0.47 11.11 -11.03
CA VAL A 79 0.34 10.37 -12.29
C VAL A 79 -1.12 10.24 -12.72
N ALA A 80 -2.02 9.90 -11.79
CA ALA A 80 -3.45 9.72 -12.10
C ALA A 80 -4.13 11.04 -12.49
N THR A 81 -3.82 12.11 -11.80
CA THR A 81 -4.32 13.46 -12.10
C THR A 81 -3.89 13.90 -13.49
N GLU A 82 -2.63 13.65 -13.86
CA GLU A 82 -2.14 13.97 -15.18
C GLU A 82 -2.75 13.09 -16.28
N ALA A 83 -2.99 11.80 -15.99
CA ALA A 83 -3.70 10.91 -16.90
C ALA A 83 -5.10 11.46 -17.23
N MET A 84 -5.84 11.89 -16.20
CA MET A 84 -7.16 12.52 -16.35
C MET A 84 -7.09 13.84 -17.12
N HIS A 85 -6.10 14.69 -16.83
CA HIS A 85 -5.89 15.94 -17.56
C HIS A 85 -5.74 15.70 -19.06
N ARG A 86 -4.96 14.69 -19.45
CA ARG A 86 -4.75 14.34 -20.87
C ARG A 86 -6.02 13.78 -21.53
N GLU A 87 -6.85 13.03 -20.82
CA GLU A 87 -8.14 12.56 -21.33
C GLU A 87 -9.13 13.71 -21.56
N LEU A 88 -9.13 14.71 -20.66
CA LEU A 88 -10.00 15.89 -20.74
C LEU A 88 -9.52 16.94 -21.73
N THR A 89 -8.21 16.99 -22.00
CA THR A 89 -7.62 17.76 -23.09
C THR A 89 -7.06 16.81 -24.15
N PRO A 90 -7.92 16.15 -24.95
CA PRO A 90 -7.43 15.45 -26.13
C PRO A 90 -6.70 16.50 -26.95
N GLU A 91 -5.44 16.23 -27.29
CA GLU A 91 -4.70 17.00 -28.30
C GLU A 91 -5.62 17.04 -29.53
N SER A 92 -6.27 18.18 -29.68
CA SER A 92 -7.44 18.27 -30.51
C SER A 92 -7.00 18.12 -31.96
N GLU A 93 -7.54 17.09 -32.61
CA GLU A 93 -7.63 17.03 -34.08
C GLU A 93 -8.47 18.19 -34.67
N ALA A 94 -8.94 19.15 -33.85
CA ALA A 94 -9.51 20.41 -34.29
C ALA A 94 -9.43 21.52 -33.20
N SER A 95 -8.24 21.90 -32.72
CA SER A 95 -8.16 23.07 -31.82
C SER A 95 -8.29 24.37 -32.63
N THR A 96 -9.39 25.08 -32.41
CA THR A 96 -9.66 26.41 -32.99
C THR A 96 -8.83 27.53 -32.34
N SER A 97 -8.04 27.22 -31.30
CA SER A 97 -7.17 28.18 -30.62
C SER A 97 -5.79 28.25 -31.28
N MET A 98 -5.49 29.38 -31.93
CA MET A 98 -4.19 29.64 -32.59
C MET A 98 -2.99 29.57 -31.63
N VAL A 99 -3.21 29.78 -30.32
CA VAL A 99 -2.13 29.85 -29.32
C VAL A 99 -1.58 28.45 -28.98
N ARG A 100 -2.41 27.40 -29.02
CA ARG A 100 -1.99 26.02 -28.73
C ARG A 100 -1.21 25.36 -29.88
N LYS A 101 -1.35 25.87 -31.11
CA LYS A 101 -0.56 25.42 -32.27
C LYS A 101 0.93 25.75 -32.18
N LEU A 102 1.31 26.62 -31.24
CA LEU A 102 2.69 27.07 -31.05
C LEU A 102 3.46 26.24 -30.02
N ILE A 103 2.81 25.32 -29.31
CA ILE A 103 3.48 24.43 -28.35
C ILE A 103 3.81 23.14 -29.10
N PRO A 104 5.10 22.85 -29.37
CA PRO A 104 5.48 21.62 -30.03
C PRO A 104 5.01 20.41 -29.21
N THR A 105 4.43 19.40 -29.87
CA THR A 105 3.93 18.15 -29.25
C THR A 105 5.02 17.37 -28.50
N CYS A 106 6.31 17.64 -28.78
CA CYS A 106 7.43 17.08 -28.03
C CYS A 106 7.61 17.71 -26.64
N CYS A 107 7.18 18.97 -26.43
CA CYS A 107 7.41 19.71 -25.20
C CYS A 107 6.37 19.40 -24.09
N THR A 108 5.24 18.78 -24.42
CA THR A 108 4.20 18.40 -23.45
C THR A 108 4.48 17.05 -22.79
N LYS A 109 5.07 16.10 -23.52
CA LYS A 109 5.45 14.76 -23.00
C LYS A 109 6.81 14.77 -22.29
N PHE A 110 7.74 15.59 -22.77
CA PHE A 110 9.13 15.60 -22.30
C PHE A 110 9.32 16.28 -20.93
N SER A 111 8.43 17.18 -20.52
CA SER A 111 8.55 17.88 -19.24
C SER A 111 8.10 17.05 -18.04
N LEU A 112 7.24 16.07 -18.23
CA LEU A 112 6.53 15.42 -17.13
C LEU A 112 7.16 14.08 -16.71
N SER A 113 7.60 13.25 -17.66
CA SER A 113 8.42 12.08 -17.35
C SER A 113 9.69 12.49 -16.59
N HIS A 114 10.36 13.55 -17.05
CA HIS A 114 11.54 14.10 -16.37
C HIS A 114 11.26 14.58 -14.93
N ARG A 115 10.02 14.94 -14.59
CA ARG A 115 9.62 15.32 -13.22
C ARG A 115 9.29 14.11 -12.35
N LEU A 116 8.65 13.08 -12.92
CA LEU A 116 8.15 11.93 -12.16
C LEU A 116 9.17 10.81 -12.02
N THR A 117 9.98 10.55 -13.05
CA THR A 117 11.04 9.52 -13.05
C THR A 117 11.99 9.66 -11.85
N PRO A 118 12.62 10.83 -11.56
CA PRO A 118 13.54 10.91 -10.42
C PRO A 118 12.86 10.70 -9.06
N LYS A 119 11.58 11.07 -8.92
CA LYS A 119 10.79 10.77 -7.71
C LYS A 119 10.57 9.26 -7.58
N LEU A 120 10.12 8.61 -8.66
CA LEU A 120 9.90 7.16 -8.70
C LEU A 120 11.20 6.37 -8.44
N ASP A 121 12.33 6.81 -8.99
CA ASP A 121 13.63 6.19 -8.75
C ASP A 121 14.06 6.29 -7.29
N SER A 122 13.88 7.46 -6.68
CA SER A 122 14.17 7.67 -5.25
C SER A 122 13.30 6.77 -4.37
N ILE A 123 11.99 6.74 -4.64
CA ILE A 123 11.04 5.89 -3.92
C ILE A 123 11.40 4.41 -4.07
N ASN A 124 11.67 3.94 -5.29
CA ASN A 124 12.07 2.56 -5.54
C ASN A 124 13.36 2.19 -4.79
N THR A 125 14.32 3.10 -4.75
CA THR A 125 15.59 2.90 -4.01
C THR A 125 15.33 2.78 -2.51
N GLN A 126 14.54 3.67 -1.92
CA GLN A 126 14.19 3.63 -0.50
C GLN A 126 13.38 2.38 -0.15
N LEU A 127 12.43 2.00 -1.01
CA LEU A 127 11.60 0.82 -0.80
C LEU A 127 12.44 -0.46 -0.86
N GLN A 128 13.40 -0.55 -1.78
CA GLN A 128 14.36 -1.65 -1.84
C GLN A 128 15.27 -1.69 -0.61
N GLN A 129 15.66 -0.54 -0.06
CA GLN A 129 16.44 -0.50 1.17
C GLN A 129 15.64 -1.05 2.36
N LEU A 130 14.36 -0.68 2.48
CA LEU A 130 13.47 -1.25 3.51
C LEU A 130 13.28 -2.75 3.33
N GLU A 131 13.12 -3.22 2.09
CA GLU A 131 12.99 -4.65 1.78
C GLU A 131 14.24 -5.41 2.21
N LYS A 132 15.44 -4.88 1.96
CA LYS A 132 16.72 -5.50 2.36
C LYS A 132 16.90 -5.56 3.87
N GLN A 133 16.44 -4.57 4.62
CA GLN A 133 16.53 -4.55 6.09
C GLN A 133 15.77 -5.70 6.77
N LYS A 134 14.90 -6.41 6.05
CA LYS A 134 14.13 -7.55 6.59
C LYS A 134 15.02 -8.63 7.21
N SER A 135 16.21 -8.88 6.65
CA SER A 135 17.12 -9.92 7.14
C SER A 135 17.67 -9.57 8.52
N ASP A 136 18.02 -8.31 8.70
CA ASP A 136 18.65 -7.81 9.92
C ASP A 136 17.63 -7.72 11.05
N LEU A 137 16.37 -7.48 10.70
CA LEU A 137 15.21 -7.48 11.60
C LEU A 137 14.62 -8.88 11.85
N GLY A 138 15.16 -9.91 11.18
CA GLY A 138 14.66 -11.28 11.27
C GLY A 138 13.18 -11.42 10.89
N LEU A 139 12.67 -10.59 9.98
CA LEU A 139 11.28 -10.64 9.53
C LEU A 139 11.06 -11.84 8.61
N ILE A 140 9.99 -12.59 8.87
CA ILE A 140 9.64 -13.78 8.09
C ILE A 140 8.28 -13.61 7.41
N VAL A 141 8.13 -14.21 6.23
CA VAL A 141 6.81 -14.37 5.61
C VAL A 141 6.06 -15.42 6.43
N LYS A 142 5.02 -14.98 7.14
CA LYS A 142 4.10 -15.90 7.81
C LYS A 142 3.15 -16.45 6.75
N ASP A 143 3.50 -17.58 6.17
CA ASP A 143 2.52 -18.39 5.46
C ASP A 143 1.45 -18.80 6.46
N GLU A 144 0.20 -18.41 6.21
CA GLU A 144 -0.95 -18.95 6.93
C GLU A 144 -1.06 -20.45 6.62
N LYS A 145 -0.25 -21.27 7.29
CA LYS A 145 -0.61 -22.68 7.49
C LYS A 145 -1.97 -22.66 8.19
N PRO A 146 -2.94 -23.51 7.77
CA PRO A 146 -4.21 -23.61 8.47
C PRO A 146 -3.89 -23.90 9.93
N LYS A 147 -4.27 -22.98 10.81
CA LYS A 147 -4.20 -23.17 12.26
C LYS A 147 -4.95 -24.46 12.55
N GLY A 148 -4.22 -25.55 12.78
CA GLY A 148 -4.73 -26.67 13.53
C GLY A 148 -5.33 -26.08 14.79
N THR A 149 -6.63 -26.29 14.97
CA THR A 149 -7.43 -25.76 16.06
C THR A 149 -6.70 -25.95 17.39
N SER A 150 -6.04 -24.89 17.87
CA SER A 150 -5.62 -24.83 19.26
C SER A 150 -6.91 -24.78 20.05
N ARG A 151 -7.22 -25.95 20.61
CA ARG A 151 -8.34 -26.21 21.49
C ARG A 151 -8.43 -25.07 22.50
N ARG A 152 -9.46 -24.25 22.35
CA ARG A 152 -9.88 -23.30 23.39
C ARG A 152 -10.04 -24.14 24.66
N ASN A 153 -9.16 -23.94 25.63
CA ASN A 153 -9.42 -24.40 26.99
C ASN A 153 -10.48 -23.43 27.54
N GLU A 154 -11.74 -23.69 27.19
CA GLU A 154 -12.86 -23.12 27.92
C GLU A 154 -12.78 -23.75 29.31
N THR A 155 -12.46 -22.94 30.31
CA THR A 155 -12.58 -23.31 31.70
C THR A 155 -14.05 -23.62 31.94
N SER A 156 -14.37 -24.90 32.09
CA SER A 156 -15.65 -25.38 32.59
C SER A 156 -15.98 -24.63 33.89
N LEU A 157 -16.94 -23.71 33.81
CA LEU A 157 -17.66 -23.21 34.97
C LEU A 157 -18.61 -24.33 35.36
N LEU A 158 -18.25 -25.06 36.43
CA LEU A 158 -19.19 -25.93 37.13
C LEU A 158 -20.29 -25.04 37.69
N GLU A 159 -21.47 -25.04 37.06
CA GLU A 159 -22.69 -24.58 37.71
C GLU A 159 -22.84 -25.42 38.98
N SER A 160 -22.62 -24.78 40.13
CA SER A 160 -22.95 -25.36 41.41
C SER A 160 -24.47 -25.53 41.44
N ASP A 161 -24.88 -26.79 41.58
CA ASP A 161 -26.25 -27.23 41.88
C ASP A 161 -26.84 -26.34 42.99
N VAL A 162 -27.78 -25.45 42.63
CA VAL A 162 -28.51 -24.62 43.60
C VAL A 162 -29.54 -25.51 44.28
N VAL A 163 -29.08 -26.21 45.32
CA VAL A 163 -29.93 -26.96 46.23
C VAL A 163 -30.39 -26.06 47.37
N GLY A 164 -31.69 -25.75 47.34
CA GLY A 164 -32.56 -25.63 48.51
C GLY A 164 -32.49 -24.33 49.32
N ARG A 165 -33.63 -23.64 49.39
CA ARG A 165 -34.40 -23.47 50.64
C ARG A 165 -35.82 -23.00 50.32
N GLU A 166 -36.64 -23.97 49.92
CA GLU A 166 -38.07 -23.97 50.17
C GLU A 166 -38.28 -23.92 51.70
N GLY A 167 -39.22 -23.10 52.18
CA GLY A 167 -39.83 -23.33 53.49
C GLY A 167 -39.82 -22.15 54.48
N GLU A 168 -40.85 -21.32 54.37
CA GLU A 168 -41.72 -20.84 55.47
C GLU A 168 -41.12 -20.11 56.69
N LYS A 169 -41.68 -18.92 56.99
CA LYS A 169 -42.64 -18.78 58.10
C LYS A 169 -43.33 -17.42 58.13
N LYS A 170 -44.66 -17.51 58.20
CA LYS A 170 -45.67 -16.51 58.57
C LYS A 170 -45.19 -15.41 59.54
N ARG A 171 -45.60 -14.17 59.27
CA ARG A 171 -46.55 -13.43 60.12
C ARG A 171 -47.17 -12.26 59.37
#